data_AF-A0A2A2XZT7-F1
#
_entry.id   AF-A0A2A2XZT7-F1
#
_cell.length_a   1.000
_cell.length_b   1.000
_cell.length_c   1.000
_cell.angle_alpha   90.00
_cell.angle_beta   90.00
_cell.angle_gamma   90.00
#
_symmetry.space_group_name_H-M   'P 1'
#
loop_
_entity.id
_entity.type
_entity.pdbx_description
1 polymer ?
#
loop_
_entity_poly.entity_id
_entity_poly.type
_entity_poly.pdbx_seq_one_letter_code
_entity_poly.pdbx_strand_id
1 'polypeptide(L)'
;MNLHLNTDHAWELEGNHVPADLLRALRLICAPGDRLVFGCYDISEAAESALLAMGAREPDPPQEVGLNTRCYFWNRKEWPKARAFEVIYDDATVLRLVAISKLKGAGKGNLRDSFYDDVAVYRAGPETLGLVNFNHASNGQVCYLSGRITREVATAFSKEAGMTCHQVAYPPRQP
;
A
#
# COMPACT_ATOMS: atom_id res chain seq x y z
N MET A 1 9.52 4.95 12.37
CA MET A 1 9.24 6.38 12.06
C MET A 1 7.94 6.40 11.29
N ASN A 2 6.97 7.24 11.68
CA ASN A 2 5.69 7.34 10.98
C ASN A 2 5.89 7.91 9.57
N LEU A 3 5.04 7.50 8.62
CA LEU A 3 5.13 8.00 7.25
C LEU A 3 4.86 9.50 7.16
N HIS A 4 5.44 10.11 6.14
CA HIS A 4 5.23 11.51 5.82
C HIS A 4 4.47 11.60 4.50
N LEU A 5 3.18 11.91 4.55
CA LEU A 5 2.35 12.13 3.36
C LEU A 5 2.59 13.52 2.72
N ASN A 6 3.45 14.33 3.34
CA ASN A 6 3.78 15.69 2.92
C ASN A 6 2.56 16.63 2.87
N THR A 7 1.74 16.53 3.94
CA THR A 7 0.52 17.29 4.17
C THR A 7 0.34 17.57 5.66
N ASP A 8 -0.38 18.63 6.00
CA ASP A 8 -0.75 19.05 7.37
C ASP A 8 -1.95 18.28 7.93
N HIS A 9 -2.69 17.61 7.05
CA HIS A 9 -3.81 16.73 7.37
C HIS A 9 -3.81 15.49 6.47
N ALA A 10 -4.56 14.48 6.85
CA ALA A 10 -4.76 13.26 6.08
C ALA A 10 -6.21 12.79 6.20
N TRP A 11 -6.61 11.89 5.31
CA TRP A 11 -7.83 11.12 5.48
C TRP A 11 -7.46 9.83 6.19
N GLU A 12 -7.97 9.66 7.40
CA GLU A 12 -7.85 8.46 8.20
C GLU A 12 -8.96 7.48 7.83
N LEU A 13 -8.56 6.27 7.43
CA LEU A 13 -9.46 5.20 7.04
C LEU A 13 -9.36 4.06 8.06
N GLU A 14 -10.51 3.71 8.63
CA GLU A 14 -10.63 2.71 9.69
C GLU A 14 -11.60 1.58 9.29
N GLY A 15 -11.41 0.43 9.93
CA GLY A 15 -12.25 -0.75 9.77
C GLY A 15 -11.60 -1.87 8.98
N ASN A 16 -12.34 -2.97 8.86
CA ASN A 16 -11.90 -4.13 8.10
C ASN A 16 -12.00 -3.84 6.61
N HIS A 17 -10.96 -4.16 5.85
CA HIS A 17 -10.98 -4.09 4.39
C HIS A 17 -10.85 -5.49 3.80
N VAL A 18 -11.34 -5.65 2.57
CA VAL A 18 -11.02 -6.78 1.72
C VAL A 18 -9.82 -6.38 0.86
N PRO A 19 -8.71 -7.15 0.82
CA PRO A 19 -7.51 -6.75 0.08
C PRO A 19 -7.76 -6.40 -1.38
N ALA A 20 -8.57 -7.21 -2.06
CA ALA A 20 -8.97 -6.95 -3.45
C ALA A 20 -9.74 -5.63 -3.61
N ASP A 21 -10.57 -5.25 -2.65
CA ASP A 21 -11.39 -4.04 -2.72
C ASP A 21 -10.54 -2.78 -2.49
N LEU A 22 -9.59 -2.83 -1.54
CA LEU A 22 -8.59 -1.78 -1.36
C LEU A 22 -7.76 -1.56 -2.63
N LEU A 23 -7.28 -2.64 -3.27
CA LEU A 23 -6.52 -2.54 -4.52
C LEU A 23 -7.34 -1.94 -5.66
N ARG A 24 -8.64 -2.26 -5.76
CA ARG A 24 -9.52 -1.62 -6.76
C ARG A 24 -9.68 -0.12 -6.50
N ALA A 25 -9.85 0.28 -5.25
CA ALA A 25 -10.02 1.68 -4.86
C ALA A 25 -8.84 2.57 -5.26
N LEU A 26 -7.63 2.01 -5.44
CA LEU A 26 -6.45 2.73 -5.93
C LEU A 26 -6.70 3.50 -7.24
N ARG A 27 -7.59 3.01 -8.12
CA ARG A 27 -7.97 3.68 -9.37
C ARG A 27 -8.61 5.05 -9.19
N LEU A 28 -9.10 5.37 -7.99
CA LEU A 28 -9.73 6.65 -7.68
C LEU A 28 -8.71 7.75 -7.40
N ILE A 29 -7.47 7.38 -7.06
CA ILE A 29 -6.42 8.31 -6.58
C ILE A 29 -5.13 8.23 -7.39
N CYS A 30 -4.87 7.09 -8.05
CA CYS A 30 -3.66 6.89 -8.84
C CYS A 30 -3.86 7.38 -10.27
N ALA A 31 -2.76 7.84 -10.87
CA ALA A 31 -2.64 8.13 -12.29
C ALA A 31 -1.50 7.29 -12.91
N PRO A 32 -1.51 7.04 -14.23
CA PRO A 32 -0.43 6.34 -14.90
C PRO A 32 0.95 6.91 -14.54
N GLY A 33 1.88 6.04 -14.15
CA GLY A 33 3.22 6.42 -13.71
C GLY A 33 3.42 6.56 -12.20
N ASP A 34 2.33 6.60 -11.41
CA ASP A 34 2.40 6.52 -9.95
C ASP A 34 3.03 5.19 -9.51
N ARG A 35 3.59 5.16 -8.30
CA ARG A 35 4.36 4.03 -7.79
C ARG A 35 3.59 3.36 -6.66
N LEU A 36 3.31 2.08 -6.82
CA LEU A 36 2.72 1.24 -5.78
C LEU A 36 3.83 0.40 -5.16
N VAL A 37 3.97 0.46 -3.85
CA VAL A 37 4.95 -0.31 -3.11
C VAL A 37 4.26 -1.21 -2.10
N PHE A 38 4.62 -2.48 -2.11
CA PHE A 38 4.06 -3.52 -1.25
C PHE A 38 5.14 -4.09 -0.36
N GLY A 39 4.89 -4.17 0.95
CA GLY A 39 5.70 -4.93 1.90
C GLY A 39 5.02 -6.26 2.19
N CYS A 40 5.77 -7.35 2.19
CA CYS A 40 5.24 -8.72 2.29
C CYS A 40 6.15 -9.59 3.16
N TYR A 41 5.58 -10.39 4.05
CA TYR A 41 6.28 -11.44 4.76
C TYR A 41 5.75 -12.82 4.36
N ASP A 42 6.65 -13.69 3.88
CA ASP A 42 6.31 -15.07 3.52
C ASP A 42 5.20 -15.16 2.45
N ILE A 43 5.41 -14.39 1.37
CA ILE A 43 4.62 -14.42 0.12
C ILE A 43 4.76 -15.78 -0.56
N SER A 44 3.70 -16.25 -1.23
CA SER A 44 3.77 -17.51 -1.99
C SER A 44 4.53 -17.34 -3.30
N GLU A 45 5.17 -18.43 -3.77
CA GLU A 45 5.92 -18.45 -5.02
C GLU A 45 5.06 -18.03 -6.24
N ALA A 46 3.77 -18.43 -6.24
CA ALA A 46 2.83 -18.06 -7.30
C ALA A 46 2.55 -16.54 -7.31
N ALA A 47 2.36 -15.93 -6.13
CA ALA A 47 2.12 -14.49 -6.03
C ALA A 47 3.38 -13.69 -6.35
N GLU A 48 4.54 -14.12 -5.87
CA GLU A 48 5.84 -13.51 -6.20
C GLU A 48 6.13 -13.58 -7.71
N SER A 49 5.97 -14.76 -8.32
CA SER A 49 6.15 -14.93 -9.76
C SER A 49 5.22 -14.05 -10.59
N ALA A 50 3.95 -13.91 -10.15
CA ALA A 50 2.99 -13.06 -10.83
C ALA A 50 3.36 -11.56 -10.72
N LEU A 51 3.83 -11.10 -9.56
CA LEU A 51 4.34 -9.74 -9.39
C LEU A 51 5.54 -9.49 -10.31
N LEU A 52 6.53 -10.39 -10.32
CA LEU A 52 7.70 -10.28 -11.18
C LEU A 52 7.33 -10.25 -12.67
N ALA A 53 6.36 -11.07 -13.09
CA ALA A 53 5.84 -11.08 -14.46
C ALA A 53 5.15 -9.77 -14.87
N MET A 54 4.67 -8.98 -13.90
CA MET A 54 4.15 -7.63 -14.14
C MET A 54 5.24 -6.55 -14.23
N GLY A 55 6.51 -6.93 -14.08
CA GLY A 55 7.63 -6.00 -13.98
C GLY A 55 7.81 -5.42 -12.58
N ALA A 56 7.29 -6.08 -11.55
CA ALA A 56 7.61 -5.70 -10.18
C ALA A 56 9.12 -5.79 -9.94
N ARG A 57 9.65 -4.81 -9.23
CA ARG A 57 11.06 -4.70 -8.91
C ARG A 57 11.27 -4.41 -7.44
N GLU A 58 12.52 -4.47 -7.00
CA GLU A 58 12.88 -4.01 -5.67
C GLU A 58 12.55 -2.51 -5.53
N PRO A 59 11.74 -2.09 -4.54
CA PRO A 59 11.43 -0.69 -4.29
C PRO A 59 12.67 0.09 -3.87
N ASP A 60 12.86 1.24 -4.53
CA ASP A 60 13.81 2.28 -4.14
C ASP A 60 13.06 3.59 -3.90
N PRO A 61 12.17 3.64 -2.87
CA PRO A 61 11.32 4.78 -2.65
C PRO A 61 12.14 5.92 -2.05
N PRO A 62 11.81 7.18 -2.36
CA PRO A 62 12.40 8.34 -1.69
C PRO A 62 12.28 8.21 -0.18
N GLN A 63 13.27 8.69 0.57
CA GLN A 63 13.29 8.58 2.04
C GLN A 63 12.04 9.18 2.72
N GLU A 64 11.37 10.11 2.04
CA GLU A 64 10.13 10.78 2.46
C GLU A 64 8.91 9.85 2.43
N VAL A 65 8.91 8.87 1.52
CA VAL A 65 7.88 7.82 1.46
C VAL A 65 8.22 6.80 2.54
N GLY A 66 7.79 7.10 3.77
CA GLY A 66 8.21 6.43 4.99
C GLY A 66 7.76 4.98 5.17
N LEU A 67 7.59 4.21 4.10
CA LEU A 67 7.40 2.78 4.23
C LEU A 67 8.54 2.23 5.07
N ASN A 68 8.22 1.32 5.98
CA ASN A 68 9.24 0.55 6.65
C ASN A 68 9.84 -0.49 5.70
N THR A 69 10.11 -0.13 4.45
CA THR A 69 10.87 -0.94 3.48
C THR A 69 12.20 -1.36 4.08
N ARG A 70 12.79 -0.52 4.96
CA ARG A 70 13.95 -0.84 5.78
C ARG A 70 13.77 -2.14 6.59
N CYS A 71 12.59 -2.43 7.13
CA CYS A 71 12.32 -3.71 7.79
C CYS A 71 12.32 -4.88 6.81
N TYR A 72 11.84 -4.71 5.58
CA TYR A 72 11.84 -5.78 4.57
C TYR A 72 13.21 -5.99 3.89
N PHE A 73 14.06 -4.97 3.86
CA PHE A 73 15.40 -5.05 3.26
C PHE A 73 16.52 -5.27 4.26
N TRP A 74 16.57 -4.46 5.30
CA TRP A 74 17.73 -4.37 6.19
C TRP A 74 17.58 -5.24 7.43
N ASN A 75 16.36 -5.67 7.76
CA ASN A 75 16.12 -6.57 8.87
C ASN A 75 15.90 -8.04 8.45
N ARG A 76 16.52 -8.46 7.34
CA ARG A 76 16.44 -9.87 6.86
C ARG A 76 17.07 -10.88 7.83
N LYS A 77 17.87 -10.43 8.79
CA LYS A 77 18.37 -11.31 9.87
C LYS A 77 17.25 -11.73 10.82
N GLU A 78 16.34 -10.82 11.17
CA GLU A 78 15.18 -11.10 12.02
C GLU A 78 13.98 -11.62 11.20
N TRP A 79 13.86 -11.14 9.96
CA TRP A 79 12.74 -11.45 9.06
C TRP A 79 13.25 -11.95 7.68
N PRO A 80 13.79 -13.17 7.58
CA PRO A 80 14.48 -13.66 6.36
C PRO A 80 13.58 -13.79 5.13
N LYS A 81 12.27 -13.93 5.36
CA LYS A 81 11.25 -14.04 4.31
C LYS A 81 10.60 -12.71 3.92
N ALA A 82 11.05 -11.61 4.53
CA ALA A 82 10.54 -10.30 4.21
C ALA A 82 10.97 -9.89 2.79
N ARG A 83 10.01 -9.42 2.00
CA ARG A 83 10.18 -8.94 0.63
C ARG A 83 9.41 -7.64 0.46
N ALA A 84 9.84 -6.82 -0.49
CA ALA A 84 9.07 -5.68 -0.92
C ALA A 84 9.14 -5.55 -2.44
N PHE A 85 8.07 -5.03 -3.03
CA PHE A 85 7.88 -4.93 -4.46
C PHE A 85 7.38 -3.54 -4.83
N GLU A 86 7.93 -2.95 -5.88
CA GLU A 86 7.43 -1.75 -6.54
C GLU A 86 6.87 -2.12 -7.91
N VAL A 87 5.68 -1.64 -8.22
CA VAL A 87 5.10 -1.65 -9.56
C VAL A 87 4.70 -0.24 -9.99
N ILE A 88 4.75 0.00 -11.30
CA ILE A 88 4.28 1.25 -11.89
C ILE A 88 2.77 1.12 -12.16
N TYR A 89 2.01 2.10 -11.70
CA TYR A 89 0.59 2.16 -11.91
C TYR A 89 0.26 2.37 -13.40
N ASP A 90 -0.64 1.53 -13.90
CA ASP A 90 -1.42 1.71 -15.11
C ASP A 90 -2.81 1.09 -14.87
N ASP A 91 -3.77 1.32 -15.77
CA ASP A 91 -5.15 0.82 -15.61
C ASP A 91 -5.22 -0.72 -15.52
N ALA A 92 -4.30 -1.42 -16.17
CA ALA A 92 -4.23 -2.88 -16.13
C ALA A 92 -3.56 -3.41 -14.85
N THR A 93 -2.71 -2.63 -14.20
CA THR A 93 -1.99 -2.99 -12.97
C THR A 93 -2.96 -3.31 -11.85
N VAL A 94 -4.01 -2.52 -11.65
CA VAL A 94 -5.03 -2.79 -10.62
C VAL A 94 -5.70 -4.15 -10.84
N LEU A 95 -6.13 -4.45 -12.07
CA LEU A 95 -6.80 -5.71 -12.38
C LEU A 95 -5.89 -6.91 -12.11
N ARG A 96 -4.60 -6.78 -12.46
CA ARG A 96 -3.60 -7.83 -12.21
C ARG A 96 -3.31 -7.99 -10.71
N LEU A 97 -3.14 -6.91 -9.96
CA LEU A 97 -2.95 -6.96 -8.50
C LEU A 97 -4.15 -7.60 -7.79
N VAL A 98 -5.37 -7.27 -8.21
CA VAL A 98 -6.61 -7.89 -7.70
C VAL A 98 -6.67 -9.38 -8.00
N ALA A 99 -6.14 -9.83 -9.14
CA ALA A 99 -6.04 -11.25 -9.44
C ALA A 99 -5.03 -11.95 -8.52
N ILE A 100 -3.88 -11.32 -8.26
CA ILE A 100 -2.84 -11.84 -7.35
C ILE A 100 -3.37 -11.93 -5.92
N SER A 101 -4.10 -10.93 -5.43
CA SER A 101 -4.68 -10.95 -4.07
C SER A 101 -5.74 -12.03 -3.87
N LYS A 102 -6.24 -12.64 -4.96
CA LYS A 102 -7.23 -13.74 -4.91
C LYS A 102 -6.58 -15.12 -5.05
N LEU A 103 -5.26 -15.20 -5.25
CA LEU A 103 -4.56 -16.47 -5.22
C LEU A 103 -4.69 -17.06 -3.82
N LYS A 104 -5.14 -18.31 -3.75
CA LYS A 104 -5.31 -19.01 -2.47
C LYS A 104 -3.95 -19.10 -1.78
N GLY A 105 -3.88 -18.59 -0.55
CA GLY A 105 -2.63 -18.59 0.21
C GLY A 105 -1.57 -17.68 -0.40
N ALA A 106 -1.95 -16.52 -0.91
CA ALA A 106 -1.01 -15.55 -1.46
C ALA A 106 0.04 -15.05 -0.44
N GLY A 107 -0.23 -15.11 0.87
CA GLY A 107 0.67 -14.65 1.92
C GLY A 107 0.76 -15.56 3.15
N LYS A 108 1.62 -15.16 4.10
CA LYS A 108 2.01 -15.84 5.35
C LYS A 108 1.68 -17.33 5.42
N GLY A 109 2.62 -18.18 4.99
CA GLY A 109 2.53 -19.63 5.08
C GLY A 109 1.39 -20.26 4.26
N ASN A 110 0.94 -19.57 3.21
CA ASN A 110 -0.25 -19.90 2.42
C ASN A 110 -1.58 -19.87 3.20
N LEU A 111 -1.63 -19.10 4.29
CA LEU A 111 -2.80 -19.02 5.18
C LEU A 111 -3.64 -17.75 4.97
N ARG A 112 -3.13 -16.79 4.19
CA ARG A 112 -3.79 -15.51 3.96
C ARG A 112 -4.11 -15.31 2.49
N ASP A 113 -5.31 -14.81 2.23
CA ASP A 113 -5.78 -14.38 0.91
C ASP A 113 -5.40 -12.89 0.66
N SER A 114 -4.15 -12.55 0.97
CA SER A 114 -3.49 -11.28 0.64
C SER A 114 -2.01 -11.55 0.44
N PHE A 115 -1.41 -10.98 -0.61
CA PHE A 115 0.03 -11.07 -0.83
C PHE A 115 0.83 -10.00 -0.08
N TYR A 116 0.18 -8.96 0.45
CA TYR A 116 0.84 -7.82 1.10
C TYR A 116 0.43 -7.69 2.57
N ASP A 117 1.38 -7.22 3.37
CA ASP A 117 1.19 -6.78 4.76
C ASP A 117 1.15 -5.25 4.85
N ASP A 118 1.90 -4.55 3.98
CA ASP A 118 1.94 -3.08 3.90
C ASP A 118 1.69 -2.60 2.46
N VAL A 119 1.07 -1.43 2.31
CA VAL A 119 0.90 -0.74 1.03
C VAL A 119 1.29 0.73 1.19
N ALA A 120 2.09 1.25 0.27
CA ALA A 120 2.13 2.69 0.05
C ALA A 120 2.07 3.03 -1.42
N VAL A 121 1.64 4.26 -1.68
CA VAL A 121 1.52 4.80 -3.01
C VAL A 121 2.08 6.20 -3.03
N TYR A 122 2.86 6.52 -4.05
CA TYR A 122 3.38 7.86 -4.23
C TYR A 122 3.44 8.26 -5.71
N ARG A 123 3.34 9.56 -5.95
CA ARG A 123 3.59 10.17 -7.25
C ARG A 123 5.01 10.71 -7.29
N ALA A 124 5.79 10.21 -8.24
CA ALA A 124 7.14 10.70 -8.48
C ALA A 124 7.11 12.10 -9.13
N GLY A 125 8.01 12.98 -8.72
CA GLY A 125 8.11 14.35 -9.21
C GLY A 125 9.27 15.09 -8.54
N PRO A 126 9.44 16.40 -8.80
CA PRO A 126 10.43 17.23 -8.12
C PRO A 126 10.24 17.23 -6.60
N GLU A 127 8.97 17.18 -6.17
CA GLU A 127 8.58 16.87 -4.80
C GLU A 127 7.78 15.57 -4.82
N THR A 128 8.23 14.57 -4.05
CA THR A 128 7.50 13.32 -3.93
C THR A 128 6.18 13.56 -3.20
N LEU A 129 5.07 13.12 -3.80
CA LEU A 129 3.76 13.19 -3.17
C LEU A 129 3.33 11.81 -2.70
N GLY A 130 3.33 11.58 -1.39
CA GLY A 130 2.69 10.41 -0.80
C GLY A 130 1.17 10.48 -1.00
N LEU A 131 0.57 9.39 -1.47
CA LEU A 131 -0.87 9.27 -1.76
C LEU A 131 -1.55 8.33 -0.77
N VAL A 132 -0.94 7.17 -0.51
CA VAL A 132 -1.44 6.15 0.41
C VAL A 132 -0.31 5.74 1.33
N ASN A 133 -0.67 5.52 2.59
CA ASN A 133 0.14 4.82 3.54
C ASN A 133 -0.75 3.88 4.35
N PHE A 134 -0.50 2.58 4.22
CA PHE A 134 -1.21 1.55 4.95
C PHE A 134 -0.22 0.51 5.47
N ASN A 135 0.43 0.82 6.59
CA ASN A 135 1.24 -0.15 7.32
C ASN A 135 0.33 -1.13 8.07
N HIS A 136 0.79 -2.37 8.17
CA HIS A 136 0.13 -3.47 8.85
C HIS A 136 -1.32 -3.63 8.41
N ALA A 137 -1.57 -3.46 7.10
CA ALA A 137 -2.86 -3.66 6.47
C ALA A 137 -3.43 -5.04 6.81
N SER A 138 -2.60 -6.07 6.83
CA SER A 138 -3.03 -7.43 7.21
C SER A 138 -3.61 -7.55 8.63
N ASN A 139 -3.34 -6.58 9.51
CA ASN A 139 -3.75 -6.58 10.91
C ASN A 139 -4.87 -5.55 11.18
N GLY A 140 -5.47 -4.96 10.15
CA GLY A 140 -6.56 -4.00 10.29
C GLY A 140 -6.12 -2.67 10.92
N GLN A 141 -4.86 -2.28 10.73
CA GLN A 141 -4.40 -0.96 11.16
C GLN A 141 -5.02 0.16 10.33
N VAL A 142 -4.62 1.39 10.65
CA VAL A 142 -5.15 2.59 10.03
C VAL A 142 -4.49 2.81 8.66
N CYS A 143 -5.32 3.04 7.65
CA CYS A 143 -4.89 3.49 6.34
C CYS A 143 -4.97 5.02 6.29
N TYR A 144 -3.93 5.68 5.80
CA TYR A 144 -3.91 7.12 5.61
C TYR A 144 -3.84 7.48 4.13
N LEU A 145 -4.74 8.34 3.68
CA LEU A 145 -4.64 8.98 2.38
C LEU A 145 -4.15 10.42 2.54
N SER A 146 -3.40 10.90 1.55
CA SER A 146 -2.88 12.28 1.52
C SER A 146 -3.95 13.34 1.68
N GLY A 147 -3.66 14.41 2.43
CA GLY A 147 -4.51 15.60 2.49
C GLY A 147 -4.63 16.36 1.16
N ARG A 148 -3.82 16.03 0.15
CA ARG A 148 -3.97 16.58 -1.21
C ARG A 148 -5.10 15.92 -2.00
N ILE A 149 -5.66 14.81 -1.51
CA ILE A 149 -6.83 14.14 -2.11
C ILE A 149 -8.09 14.84 -1.60
N THR A 150 -9.05 15.13 -2.48
CA THR A 150 -10.28 15.82 -2.06
C THR A 150 -11.15 14.91 -1.19
N ARG A 151 -12.03 15.50 -0.38
CA ARG A 151 -12.96 14.75 0.48
C ARG A 151 -13.83 13.79 -0.32
N GLU A 152 -14.32 14.22 -1.47
CA GLU A 152 -15.20 13.43 -2.33
C GLU A 152 -14.49 12.16 -2.81
N VAL A 153 -13.24 12.30 -3.25
CA VAL A 153 -12.42 11.18 -3.72
C VAL A 153 -12.04 10.26 -2.56
N ALA A 154 -11.65 10.81 -1.41
CA ALA A 154 -11.33 10.01 -0.22
C ALA A 154 -12.55 9.21 0.29
N THR A 155 -13.74 9.81 0.27
CA THR A 155 -15.00 9.15 0.64
C THR A 155 -15.37 8.05 -0.36
N ALA A 156 -15.18 8.30 -1.66
CA ALA A 156 -15.39 7.28 -2.68
C ALA A 156 -14.40 6.12 -2.53
N PHE A 157 -13.13 6.42 -2.26
CA PHE A 157 -12.10 5.43 -1.98
C PHE A 157 -12.47 4.57 -0.78
N SER A 158 -12.84 5.18 0.35
CA SER A 158 -13.14 4.43 1.57
C SER A 158 -14.37 3.54 1.38
N LYS A 159 -15.40 4.02 0.67
CA LYS A 159 -16.58 3.21 0.32
C LYS A 159 -16.21 2.01 -0.55
N GLU A 160 -15.35 2.20 -1.54
CA GLU A 160 -14.88 1.11 -2.40
C GLU A 160 -14.01 0.11 -1.64
N ALA A 161 -13.19 0.57 -0.69
CA ALA A 161 -12.35 -0.26 0.17
C ALA A 161 -13.08 -0.93 1.34
N GLY A 162 -14.35 -0.58 1.59
CA GLY A 162 -15.14 -1.09 2.73
C GLY A 162 -14.80 -0.46 4.08
N MET A 163 -14.21 0.74 4.09
CA MET A 163 -13.72 1.44 5.27
C MET A 163 -14.50 2.73 5.56
N THR A 164 -14.46 3.20 6.81
CA THR A 164 -14.90 4.55 7.16
C THR A 164 -13.80 5.55 6.87
N CYS A 165 -14.15 6.83 6.68
CA CYS A 165 -13.18 7.88 6.36
C CYS A 165 -13.49 9.15 7.16
N HIS A 166 -12.47 9.73 7.77
CA HIS A 166 -12.56 11.02 8.43
C HIS A 166 -11.24 11.80 8.31
N GLN A 167 -11.30 13.12 8.48
CA GLN A 167 -10.12 13.98 8.34
C GLN A 167 -9.41 14.11 9.69
N VAL A 168 -8.08 14.00 9.69
CA VAL A 168 -7.24 14.15 10.89
C VAL A 168 -6.05 15.06 10.60
N ALA A 169 -5.47 15.65 11.65
CA ALA A 169 -4.18 16.33 11.53
C ALA A 169 -3.07 15.31 11.26
N TYR A 170 -2.06 15.67 10.45
CA TYR A 170 -1.00 14.77 10.04
C TYR A 170 0.40 15.44 10.10
N PRO A 171 1.45 14.74 10.56
CA PRO A 171 1.41 13.42 11.20
C PRO A 171 0.61 13.44 12.52
N PRO A 172 -0.02 12.33 12.92
CA PRO A 172 -0.76 12.27 14.18
C PRO A 172 0.18 12.64 15.33
N ARG A 173 -0.28 13.53 16.21
CA ARG A 173 0.48 13.90 17.40
C ARG A 173 0.72 12.62 18.20
N GLN A 174 1.98 12.29 18.48
CA GLN A 174 2.28 11.19 19.39
C GLN A 174 1.68 11.54 20.76
N PRO A 175 0.98 10.61 21.43
CA PRO A 175 0.48 10.81 22.78
C PRO A 175 1.61 11.10 23.77
#